data_AF-A0AAV7KRH0-F1
#
_entry.id   AF-A0AAV7KRH0-F1
#
_cell.length_a   1.000
_cell.length_b   1.000
_cell.length_c   1.000
_cell.angle_alpha   90.00
_cell.angle_beta   90.00
_cell.angle_gamma   90.00
#
_symmetry.space_group_name_H-M   'P 1'
#
loop_
_entity.id
_entity.type
_entity.pdbx_description
1 polymer ?
#
loop_
_entity_poly.entity_id
_entity_poly.type
_entity_poly.pdbx_seq_one_letter_code
_entity_poly.pdbx_strand_id
1 'polypeptide(L)'
;MNIATEENCIVLLSCTGWYLKKTRETKQRLSLAILLSRMEPFQHLTGFCILYVSLLRSISGTSDAIASNSLMCASVGQDITLGCFLFPPINAEDVQVTWTQGADEESIVHFYRNGTEDVEKQTSQFRGRTRMIRKDITSGKVALTIRNITLSDAGQYFCSLSSNTIPLRTSVRLEVTVTGRSACDLEQELDMFLFCDVELRCLHACVLRYALIKERDYLQRFKDFQPMDSEWRWARSFAAYITMDPDTVNPRLALSENGRSVILLEDSEQDLPDTPARYNRSPCVLGRERLTSGRHYWEVEVGTVWWELGVCDESVNRKGRSAPSPERGCWAVGLLNGKDYHAFTSRSTHLTPKAPPKAIGVFLDYDAERVTFYDVKEKSQFFSFPSAHFPHILLPYFCTYDSGKHLLLRPLTAQD
;
A
#
# COMPACT_ATOMS: atom_id res chain seq x y z
N MET A 1 -26.37 -3.76 21.66
CA MET A 1 -27.32 -4.90 21.77
C MET A 1 -27.47 -5.45 20.35
N ASN A 2 -27.11 -6.68 20.00
CA ASN A 2 -27.03 -7.95 20.72
C ASN A 2 -25.68 -8.64 20.41
N ILE A 3 -24.89 -9.01 21.42
CA ILE A 3 -24.70 -10.39 21.94
C ILE A 3 -24.38 -11.39 20.81
N ALA A 4 -23.09 -11.53 20.51
CA ALA A 4 -22.55 -12.75 19.92
C ALA A 4 -22.39 -13.78 21.04
N THR A 5 -23.01 -14.94 20.89
CA THR A 5 -23.08 -16.03 21.86
C THR A 5 -21.74 -16.76 22.02
N GLU A 6 -21.49 -17.25 23.23
CA GLU A 6 -20.22 -17.81 23.75
C GLU A 6 -19.67 -19.08 23.05
N GLU A 7 -20.37 -19.63 22.05
CA GLU A 7 -19.94 -20.88 21.39
C GLU A 7 -18.78 -20.69 20.38
N ASN A 8 -18.56 -19.47 19.86
CA ASN A 8 -17.47 -19.19 18.92
C ASN A 8 -16.09 -19.01 19.57
N CYS A 9 -16.00 -18.86 20.90
CA CYS A 9 -14.71 -18.71 21.58
C CYS A 9 -14.02 -20.05 21.89
N ILE A 10 -14.77 -21.15 21.99
CA ILE A 10 -14.23 -22.47 22.38
C ILE A 10 -13.50 -23.14 21.20
N VAL A 11 -13.91 -22.85 19.95
CA VAL A 11 -13.28 -23.39 18.73
C VAL A 11 -11.95 -22.67 18.41
N LEU A 12 -11.83 -21.38 18.73
CA LEU A 12 -10.60 -20.61 18.51
C LEU A 12 -9.46 -21.02 19.47
N LEU A 13 -9.78 -21.48 20.67
CA LEU A 13 -8.78 -21.93 21.65
C LEU A 13 -8.26 -23.36 21.38
N SER A 14 -9.06 -24.23 20.75
CA SER A 14 -8.62 -25.59 20.39
C SER A 14 -7.70 -25.61 19.16
N CYS A 15 -7.95 -24.76 18.16
CA CYS A 15 -7.10 -24.62 16.97
C CYS A 15 -5.74 -23.96 17.27
N THR A 16 -5.71 -22.96 18.15
CA THR A 16 -4.44 -22.32 18.57
C THR A 16 -3.59 -23.24 19.44
N GLY A 17 -4.22 -24.03 20.32
CA GLY A 17 -3.53 -25.03 21.15
C GLY A 17 -2.87 -26.17 20.36
N TRP A 18 -3.49 -26.63 19.27
CA TRP A 18 -2.93 -27.65 18.39
C TRP A 18 -1.79 -27.11 17.50
N TYR A 19 -1.94 -25.90 16.96
CA TYR A 19 -0.94 -25.25 16.11
C TYR A 19 0.34 -24.88 16.88
N LEU A 20 0.22 -24.47 18.16
CA LEU A 20 1.35 -24.24 19.05
C LEU A 20 2.08 -25.54 19.42
N LYS A 21 1.38 -26.68 19.50
CA LYS A 21 1.97 -27.99 19.82
C LYS A 21 2.76 -28.58 18.66
N LYS A 22 2.31 -28.35 17.41
CA LYS A 22 2.99 -28.85 16.19
C LYS A 22 4.19 -28.02 15.76
N THR A 23 4.34 -26.81 16.29
CA THR A 23 5.38 -25.87 15.86
C THR A 23 6.61 -25.81 16.79
N ARG A 24 6.72 -26.80 17.69
CA ARG A 24 7.84 -26.94 18.63
C ARG A 24 9.08 -27.66 18.05
N GLU A 25 9.04 -28.12 16.80
CA GLU A 25 10.08 -29.00 16.23
C GLU A 25 10.91 -28.43 15.06
N THR A 26 10.88 -27.13 14.76
CA THR A 26 11.74 -26.58 13.68
C THR A 26 12.34 -25.21 14.03
N LYS A 27 13.68 -25.17 14.02
CA LYS A 27 14.61 -24.08 14.43
C LYS A 27 14.64 -22.86 13.49
N GLN A 28 13.50 -22.27 13.13
CA GLN A 28 13.44 -21.06 12.29
C GLN A 28 12.39 -20.03 12.75
N ARG A 29 12.30 -19.75 14.05
CA ARG A 29 11.21 -18.94 14.63
C ARG A 29 11.63 -17.81 15.56
N LEU A 30 12.30 -16.78 15.04
CA LEU A 30 12.19 -15.45 15.67
C LEU A 30 11.67 -14.38 14.70
N SER A 31 11.94 -14.47 13.40
CA SER A 31 11.51 -13.45 12.45
C SER A 31 10.02 -13.55 12.06
N LEU A 32 9.46 -14.76 11.96
CA LEU A 32 8.05 -14.94 11.55
C LEU A 32 7.04 -14.73 12.69
N ALA A 33 7.42 -15.00 13.94
CA ALA A 33 6.52 -14.86 15.08
C ALA A 33 6.21 -13.38 15.39
N ILE A 34 7.17 -12.48 15.16
CA ILE A 34 7.03 -11.03 15.31
C ILE A 34 6.21 -10.42 14.16
N LEU A 35 6.35 -10.98 12.94
CA LEU A 35 5.54 -10.60 11.78
C LEU A 35 4.07 -11.02 11.93
N LEU A 36 3.80 -12.19 12.53
CA LEU A 36 2.45 -12.69 12.75
C LEU A 36 1.77 -12.08 13.99
N SER A 37 2.53 -11.66 15.02
CA SER A 37 1.96 -11.02 16.23
C SER A 37 1.53 -9.57 16.04
N ARG A 38 1.72 -8.98 14.84
CA ARG A 38 1.28 -7.62 14.48
C ARG A 38 0.17 -7.59 13.43
N MET A 39 -0.35 -8.75 13.03
CA MET A 39 -1.34 -8.90 11.97
C MET A 39 -2.75 -9.06 12.56
N GLU A 40 -3.28 -8.02 13.21
CA GLU A 40 -4.72 -7.86 13.42
C GLU A 40 -5.36 -7.00 12.31
N PRO A 41 -5.54 -7.54 11.09
CA PRO A 41 -6.74 -7.16 10.34
C PRO A 41 -7.33 -8.29 9.49
N PHE A 42 -7.16 -9.57 9.85
CA PHE A 42 -7.58 -10.68 8.96
C PHE A 42 -9.09 -10.96 8.91
N GLN A 43 -9.91 -10.29 9.72
CA GLN A 43 -11.38 -10.29 9.52
C GLN A 43 -11.82 -9.35 8.38
N HIS A 44 -10.92 -8.47 7.89
CA HIS A 44 -11.23 -7.51 6.84
C HIS A 44 -10.76 -7.94 5.44
N LEU A 45 -9.89 -8.95 5.32
CA LEU A 45 -9.33 -9.35 4.02
C LEU A 45 -10.36 -10.01 3.10
N THR A 46 -11.27 -10.82 3.63
CA THR A 46 -12.37 -11.41 2.84
C THR A 46 -13.30 -10.31 2.32
N GLY A 47 -13.64 -9.35 3.18
CA GLY A 47 -14.38 -8.14 2.80
C GLY A 47 -13.65 -7.29 1.75
N PHE A 48 -12.32 -7.16 1.87
CA PHE A 48 -11.50 -6.38 0.94
C PHE A 48 -11.36 -7.05 -0.42
N CYS A 49 -11.23 -8.38 -0.48
CA CYS A 49 -11.21 -9.15 -1.73
C CYS A 49 -12.56 -9.06 -2.45
N ILE A 50 -13.68 -9.17 -1.72
CA ILE A 50 -15.02 -8.98 -2.29
C ILE A 50 -15.16 -7.56 -2.82
N LEU A 51 -14.80 -6.54 -2.03
CA LEU A 51 -14.85 -5.13 -2.46
C LEU A 51 -13.96 -4.84 -3.67
N TYR A 52 -12.77 -5.42 -3.75
CA TYR A 52 -11.84 -5.22 -4.87
C TYR A 52 -12.34 -5.89 -6.16
N VAL A 53 -12.85 -7.13 -6.09
CA VAL A 53 -13.48 -7.79 -7.26
C VAL A 53 -14.73 -7.05 -7.70
N SER A 54 -15.55 -6.59 -6.75
CA SER A 54 -16.70 -5.72 -7.04
C SER A 54 -16.27 -4.40 -7.69
N LEU A 55 -15.19 -3.78 -7.22
CA LEU A 55 -14.65 -2.54 -7.79
C LEU A 55 -14.11 -2.76 -9.20
N LEU A 56 -13.34 -3.83 -9.43
CA LEU A 56 -12.84 -4.19 -10.76
C LEU A 56 -13.97 -4.43 -11.76
N ARG A 57 -15.04 -5.11 -11.35
CA ARG A 57 -16.24 -5.36 -12.18
C ARG A 57 -17.06 -4.08 -12.42
N SER A 58 -17.12 -3.19 -11.43
CA SER A 58 -17.73 -1.87 -11.59
C SER A 58 -16.95 -1.00 -12.59
N ILE A 59 -15.62 -1.13 -12.63
CA ILE A 59 -14.75 -0.41 -13.57
C ILE A 59 -14.88 -0.97 -14.98
N SER A 60 -15.06 -2.29 -15.14
CA SER A 60 -15.26 -2.92 -16.45
C SER A 60 -16.67 -2.74 -17.03
N GLY A 61 -17.63 -2.27 -16.23
CA GLY A 61 -19.03 -2.06 -16.66
C GLY A 61 -19.76 -3.36 -17.04
N THR A 62 -19.25 -4.53 -16.62
CA THR A 62 -19.80 -5.84 -16.98
C THR A 62 -20.82 -6.29 -15.94
N SER A 63 -22.08 -6.43 -16.33
CA SER A 63 -23.13 -7.03 -15.50
C SER A 63 -23.02 -8.55 -15.46
N ASP A 64 -23.29 -9.17 -14.30
CA ASP A 64 -23.24 -10.63 -14.08
C ASP A 64 -24.34 -11.11 -13.10
N ALA A 65 -24.71 -12.38 -13.19
CA ALA A 65 -25.57 -13.06 -12.21
C ALA A 65 -24.72 -14.03 -11.39
N ILE A 66 -24.90 -14.06 -10.08
CA ILE A 66 -24.05 -14.82 -9.16
C ILE A 66 -24.92 -15.69 -8.26
N ALA A 67 -24.62 -16.99 -8.24
CA ALA A 67 -25.19 -17.93 -7.28
C ALA A 67 -24.66 -17.66 -5.88
N SER A 68 -25.52 -17.73 -4.85
CA SER A 68 -25.05 -17.59 -3.45
C SER A 68 -24.09 -18.72 -3.06
N ASN A 69 -24.41 -19.95 -3.48
CA ASN A 69 -23.61 -21.15 -3.27
C ASN A 69 -23.60 -21.96 -4.58
N SER A 70 -22.48 -22.59 -4.92
CA SER A 70 -22.35 -23.46 -6.11
C SER A 70 -23.00 -24.85 -5.91
N LEU A 71 -23.04 -25.34 -4.67
CA LEU A 71 -23.63 -26.61 -4.25
C LEU A 71 -24.58 -26.38 -3.07
N MET A 72 -25.76 -27.00 -3.14
CA MET A 72 -26.78 -26.98 -2.11
C MET A 72 -27.29 -28.40 -1.88
N CYS A 73 -27.64 -28.71 -0.63
CA CYS A 73 -28.12 -30.04 -0.25
C CYS A 73 -29.44 -29.93 0.49
N ALA A 74 -30.37 -30.86 0.20
CA ALA A 74 -31.63 -30.98 0.92
C ALA A 74 -31.96 -32.44 1.21
N SER A 75 -32.65 -32.68 2.32
CA SER A 75 -33.28 -33.97 2.57
C SER A 75 -34.66 -34.02 1.92
N VAL A 76 -35.08 -35.22 1.52
CA VAL A 76 -36.44 -35.45 1.00
C VAL A 76 -37.48 -34.93 2.01
N GLY A 77 -38.45 -34.17 1.53
CA GLY A 77 -39.51 -33.56 2.33
C GLY A 77 -39.23 -32.13 2.82
N GLN A 78 -38.00 -31.63 2.73
CA GLN A 78 -37.64 -30.28 3.17
C GLN A 78 -37.90 -29.22 2.10
N ASP A 79 -37.97 -27.96 2.52
CA ASP A 79 -37.91 -26.81 1.63
C ASP A 79 -36.45 -26.35 1.48
N ILE A 80 -36.06 -25.91 0.28
CA ILE A 80 -34.72 -25.35 0.04
C ILE A 80 -34.82 -24.02 -0.72
N THR A 81 -33.88 -23.12 -0.45
CA THR A 81 -33.75 -21.83 -1.16
C THR A 81 -32.45 -21.77 -1.95
N LEU A 82 -32.55 -21.67 -3.27
CA LEU A 82 -31.43 -21.46 -4.19
C LEU A 82 -31.22 -19.95 -4.37
N GLY A 83 -30.05 -19.45 -3.98
CA GLY A 83 -29.74 -18.02 -4.03
C GLY A 83 -29.18 -17.58 -5.38
N CYS A 84 -29.67 -16.44 -5.89
CA CYS A 84 -29.19 -15.77 -7.09
C CYS A 84 -29.23 -14.25 -6.88
N PHE A 85 -28.13 -13.56 -7.17
CA PHE A 85 -28.01 -12.11 -7.00
C PHE A 85 -27.32 -11.46 -8.20
N LEU A 86 -27.72 -10.21 -8.50
CA LEU A 86 -27.20 -9.43 -9.61
C LEU A 86 -26.04 -8.54 -9.18
N PHE A 87 -25.03 -8.47 -10.04
CA PHE A 87 -23.90 -7.56 -9.89
C PHE A 87 -23.69 -6.74 -11.18
N PRO A 88 -23.62 -5.40 -11.12
CA PRO A 88 -23.96 -4.57 -9.95
C PRO A 88 -25.43 -4.76 -9.52
N PRO A 89 -25.81 -4.37 -8.29
CA PRO A 89 -27.20 -4.43 -7.84
C PRO A 89 -28.12 -3.65 -8.78
N ILE A 90 -29.09 -4.34 -9.39
CA ILE A 90 -30.06 -3.76 -10.33
C ILE A 90 -31.46 -4.14 -9.82
N ASN A 91 -32.42 -3.23 -9.96
CA ASN A 91 -33.82 -3.54 -9.68
C ASN A 91 -34.31 -4.61 -10.67
N ALA A 92 -34.66 -5.79 -10.15
CA ALA A 92 -35.14 -6.91 -10.96
C ALA A 92 -36.68 -6.99 -11.05
N GLU A 93 -37.42 -6.00 -10.56
CA GLU A 93 -38.88 -6.03 -10.50
C GLU A 93 -39.53 -6.13 -11.89
N ASP A 94 -39.02 -5.36 -12.85
CA ASP A 94 -39.46 -5.36 -14.26
C ASP A 94 -38.58 -6.25 -15.16
N VAL A 95 -37.73 -7.09 -14.57
CA VAL A 95 -36.85 -8.00 -15.29
C VAL A 95 -37.47 -9.39 -15.32
N GLN A 96 -37.35 -10.10 -16.44
CA GLN A 96 -37.71 -11.50 -16.47
C GLN A 96 -36.63 -12.34 -15.80
N VAL A 97 -37.05 -13.15 -14.83
CA VAL A 97 -36.21 -14.15 -14.16
C VAL A 97 -36.76 -15.53 -14.48
N THR A 98 -35.92 -16.38 -15.05
CA THR A 98 -36.24 -17.77 -15.34
C THR A 98 -35.29 -18.66 -14.55
N TRP A 99 -35.85 -19.60 -13.79
CA TRP A 99 -35.11 -20.71 -13.22
C TRP A 99 -35.38 -21.98 -14.02
N THR A 100 -34.32 -22.67 -14.43
CA THR A 100 -34.42 -23.94 -15.17
C THR A 100 -33.64 -25.04 -14.47
N GLN A 101 -34.06 -26.29 -14.64
CA GLN A 101 -33.31 -27.47 -14.21
C GLN A 101 -32.69 -28.11 -15.46
N GLY A 102 -31.37 -28.17 -15.54
CA GLY A 102 -30.64 -28.60 -16.73
C GLY A 102 -30.33 -27.45 -17.71
N ALA A 103 -29.45 -27.76 -18.67
CA ALA A 103 -28.90 -26.77 -19.59
C ALA A 103 -29.91 -26.30 -20.66
N ASP A 104 -30.85 -27.17 -21.04
CA ASP A 104 -31.60 -27.08 -22.29
C ASP A 104 -32.83 -26.13 -22.26
N GLU A 105 -33.00 -25.33 -21.21
CA GLU A 105 -34.08 -24.34 -21.01
C GLU A 105 -35.53 -24.87 -21.09
N GLU A 106 -35.75 -26.14 -21.42
CA GLU A 106 -37.06 -26.79 -21.53
C GLU A 106 -37.72 -27.09 -20.17
N SER A 107 -36.91 -27.36 -19.13
CA SER A 107 -37.42 -27.67 -17.78
C SER A 107 -37.46 -26.40 -16.93
N ILE A 108 -38.56 -25.64 -17.07
CA ILE A 108 -38.78 -24.39 -16.33
C ILE A 108 -39.26 -24.71 -14.91
N VAL A 109 -38.41 -24.35 -13.94
CA VAL A 109 -38.67 -24.50 -12.51
C VAL A 109 -39.51 -23.34 -11.99
N HIS A 110 -39.19 -22.13 -12.44
CA HIS A 110 -39.90 -20.92 -12.07
C HIS A 110 -39.76 -19.84 -13.14
N PHE A 111 -40.85 -19.10 -13.39
CA PHE A 111 -40.87 -18.01 -14.35
C PHE A 111 -41.51 -16.78 -13.71
N TYR A 112 -40.79 -15.67 -13.74
CA TYR A 112 -41.23 -14.38 -13.24
C TYR A 112 -41.04 -13.30 -14.32
N ARG A 113 -42.04 -12.44 -14.51
CA ARG A 113 -41.93 -11.26 -15.38
C ARG A 113 -42.92 -10.19 -14.93
N ASN A 114 -42.48 -8.93 -14.85
CA ASN A 114 -43.32 -7.74 -14.60
C ASN A 114 -44.24 -7.92 -13.38
N GLY A 115 -43.68 -8.27 -12.22
CA GLY A 115 -44.44 -8.44 -10.97
C GLY A 115 -45.28 -9.71 -10.85
N THR A 116 -45.42 -10.49 -11.92
CA THR A 116 -46.27 -11.68 -11.97
C THR A 116 -45.46 -12.98 -12.08
N GLU A 117 -45.93 -14.02 -11.40
CA GLU A 117 -45.41 -15.39 -11.52
C GLU A 117 -46.34 -16.17 -12.45
N ASP A 118 -45.78 -16.79 -13.48
CA ASP A 118 -46.54 -17.55 -14.48
C ASP A 118 -46.41 -19.04 -14.21
N VAL A 119 -47.42 -19.61 -13.55
CA VAL A 119 -47.45 -21.01 -13.15
C VAL A 119 -47.64 -21.94 -14.36
N GLU A 120 -48.27 -21.46 -15.45
CA GLU A 120 -48.54 -22.29 -16.62
C GLU A 120 -47.27 -22.61 -17.42
N LYS A 121 -46.25 -21.76 -17.33
CA LYS A 121 -44.94 -22.02 -17.94
C LYS A 121 -44.09 -23.02 -17.17
N GLN A 122 -44.41 -23.32 -15.91
CA GLN A 122 -43.64 -24.26 -15.11
C GLN A 122 -43.87 -25.69 -15.58
N THR A 123 -42.81 -26.48 -15.60
CA THR A 123 -42.88 -27.93 -15.77
C THR A 123 -43.73 -28.53 -14.65
N SER A 124 -44.58 -29.50 -14.98
CA SER A 124 -45.62 -30.05 -14.08
C SER A 124 -45.08 -30.46 -12.70
N GLN A 125 -43.84 -30.95 -12.61
CA GLN A 125 -43.20 -31.39 -11.36
C GLN A 125 -42.90 -30.26 -10.36
N PHE A 126 -42.85 -29.00 -10.81
CA PHE A 126 -42.55 -27.82 -9.98
C PHE A 126 -43.77 -26.95 -9.67
N ARG A 127 -44.88 -27.17 -10.38
CA ARG A 127 -46.12 -26.40 -10.20
C ARG A 127 -46.59 -26.46 -8.74
N GLY A 128 -46.82 -25.29 -8.15
CA GLY A 128 -47.27 -25.16 -6.75
C GLY A 128 -46.22 -25.46 -5.68
N ARG A 129 -45.00 -25.86 -6.07
CA ARG A 129 -43.88 -26.13 -5.16
C ARG A 129 -42.86 -25.01 -5.13
N THR A 130 -42.87 -24.09 -6.10
CA THR A 130 -41.84 -23.06 -6.23
C THR A 130 -42.35 -21.67 -5.89
N ARG A 131 -41.47 -20.82 -5.34
CA ARG A 131 -41.75 -19.40 -5.04
C ARG A 131 -40.48 -18.58 -5.10
N MET A 132 -40.51 -17.41 -5.75
CA MET A 132 -39.41 -16.46 -5.69
C MET A 132 -39.50 -15.55 -4.45
N ILE A 133 -38.38 -15.34 -3.77
CA ILE A 133 -38.29 -14.40 -2.64
C ILE A 133 -38.16 -12.98 -3.19
N ARG A 134 -39.17 -12.13 -2.94
CA ARG A 134 -39.25 -10.78 -3.52
C ARG A 134 -38.81 -9.65 -2.59
N LYS A 135 -38.56 -9.92 -1.30
CA LYS A 135 -38.29 -8.90 -0.27
C LYS A 135 -37.13 -7.95 -0.67
N ASP A 136 -36.13 -8.49 -1.35
CA ASP A 136 -34.89 -7.80 -1.72
C ASP A 136 -34.73 -7.67 -3.25
N ILE A 137 -35.83 -7.76 -4.03
CA ILE A 137 -35.81 -7.74 -5.50
C ILE A 137 -35.26 -6.42 -6.08
N THR A 138 -35.50 -5.31 -5.39
CA THR A 138 -34.99 -3.98 -5.74
C THR A 138 -33.47 -3.87 -5.58
N SER A 139 -32.87 -4.77 -4.78
CA SER A 139 -31.42 -4.92 -4.64
C SER A 139 -30.83 -6.02 -5.53
N GLY A 140 -31.62 -6.57 -6.45
CA GLY A 140 -31.19 -7.59 -7.39
C GLY A 140 -31.08 -9.00 -6.82
N LYS A 141 -31.71 -9.30 -5.68
CA LYS A 141 -31.78 -10.67 -5.14
C LYS A 141 -33.04 -11.37 -5.61
N VAL A 142 -32.87 -12.49 -6.31
CA VAL A 142 -33.96 -13.24 -6.99
C VAL A 142 -33.91 -14.73 -6.62
N ALA A 143 -33.84 -15.01 -5.32
CA ALA A 143 -33.71 -16.36 -4.78
C ALA A 143 -34.99 -17.19 -4.97
N LEU A 144 -34.83 -18.46 -5.31
CA LEU A 144 -35.91 -19.40 -5.55
C LEU A 144 -36.06 -20.36 -4.37
N THR A 145 -37.27 -20.48 -3.82
CA THR A 145 -37.61 -21.55 -2.87
C THR A 145 -38.30 -22.69 -3.61
N ILE A 146 -37.87 -23.92 -3.39
CA ILE A 146 -38.52 -25.15 -3.84
C ILE A 146 -38.99 -25.92 -2.60
N ARG A 147 -40.27 -26.27 -2.57
CA ARG A 147 -40.91 -26.93 -1.42
C ARG A 147 -40.98 -28.43 -1.57
N ASN A 148 -40.94 -29.12 -0.43
CA ASN A 148 -41.14 -30.56 -0.32
C ASN A 148 -40.24 -31.32 -1.32
N ILE A 149 -38.92 -31.19 -1.17
CA ILE A 149 -37.90 -31.75 -2.07
C ILE A 149 -38.06 -33.27 -2.21
N THR A 150 -37.83 -33.75 -3.43
CA THR A 150 -37.89 -35.15 -3.85
C THR A 150 -36.59 -35.54 -4.55
N LEU A 151 -36.32 -36.83 -4.69
CA LEU A 151 -35.08 -37.30 -5.33
C LEU A 151 -34.95 -36.84 -6.80
N SER A 152 -36.06 -36.63 -7.51
CA SER A 152 -36.07 -36.13 -8.88
C SER A 152 -35.70 -34.64 -9.00
N ASP A 153 -35.69 -33.89 -7.89
CA ASP A 153 -35.26 -32.50 -7.90
C ASP A 153 -33.72 -32.37 -7.87
N ALA A 154 -32.97 -33.45 -7.65
CA ALA A 154 -31.50 -33.39 -7.74
C ALA A 154 -31.06 -32.99 -9.16
N GLY A 155 -30.04 -32.14 -9.27
CA GLY A 155 -29.50 -31.71 -10.56
C GLY A 155 -28.96 -30.29 -10.56
N GLN A 156 -28.61 -29.80 -11.74
CA GLN A 156 -28.09 -28.45 -11.91
C GLN A 156 -29.21 -27.48 -12.26
N TYR A 157 -29.35 -26.44 -11.47
CA TYR A 157 -30.30 -25.35 -11.65
C TYR A 157 -29.60 -24.14 -12.25
N PHE A 158 -30.25 -23.44 -13.16
CA PHE A 158 -29.76 -22.20 -13.73
C PHE A 158 -30.72 -21.06 -13.42
N CYS A 159 -30.17 -19.94 -12.97
CA CYS A 159 -30.87 -18.67 -12.82
C CYS A 159 -30.50 -17.81 -14.03
N SER A 160 -31.47 -17.51 -14.87
CA SER A 160 -31.31 -16.74 -16.11
C SER A 160 -32.13 -15.47 -16.04
N LEU A 161 -31.51 -14.33 -16.35
CA LEU A 161 -32.18 -13.04 -16.45
C LEU A 161 -32.05 -12.50 -17.86
N SER A 162 -33.19 -12.24 -18.50
CA SER A 162 -33.22 -11.63 -19.82
C SER A 162 -33.47 -10.12 -19.67
N SER A 163 -32.43 -9.34 -19.94
CA SER A 163 -32.49 -7.88 -20.08
C SER A 163 -32.19 -7.49 -21.54
N ASN A 164 -32.47 -6.24 -21.91
CA ASN A 164 -32.31 -5.72 -23.28
C ASN A 164 -30.84 -5.58 -23.75
N THR A 165 -29.86 -5.85 -22.89
CA THR A 165 -28.43 -5.63 -23.18
C THR A 165 -27.63 -6.93 -23.24
N ILE A 166 -27.68 -7.80 -22.22
CA ILE A 166 -26.98 -9.12 -22.18
C ILE A 166 -27.78 -10.08 -21.28
N PRO A 167 -28.03 -11.36 -21.67
CA PRO A 167 -28.62 -12.35 -20.78
C PRO A 167 -27.60 -12.76 -19.70
N LEU A 168 -27.99 -12.64 -18.43
CA LEU A 168 -27.15 -13.06 -17.30
C LEU A 168 -27.56 -14.46 -16.86
N ARG A 169 -26.60 -15.37 -16.67
CA ARG A 169 -26.88 -16.76 -16.30
C ARG A 169 -25.88 -17.29 -15.30
N THR A 170 -26.37 -17.91 -14.22
CA THR A 170 -25.56 -18.59 -13.21
C THR A 170 -26.14 -19.95 -12.85
N SER A 171 -25.38 -20.82 -12.17
CA SER A 171 -25.83 -22.18 -11.86
C SER A 171 -25.58 -22.60 -10.42
N VAL A 172 -26.51 -23.40 -9.87
CA VAL A 172 -26.46 -24.02 -8.55
C VAL A 172 -26.71 -25.52 -8.71
N ARG A 173 -25.86 -26.38 -8.16
CA ARG A 173 -26.11 -27.83 -8.11
C ARG A 173 -26.89 -28.18 -6.84
N LEU A 174 -27.97 -28.93 -6.96
CA LEU A 174 -28.77 -29.45 -5.85
C LEU A 174 -28.55 -30.96 -5.73
N GLU A 175 -28.15 -31.40 -4.54
CA GLU A 175 -28.09 -32.82 -4.18
C GLU A 175 -29.17 -33.16 -3.14
N VAL A 176 -29.84 -34.30 -3.34
CA VAL A 176 -30.97 -34.72 -2.50
C VAL A 176 -30.66 -36.04 -1.81
N THR A 177 -30.92 -36.12 -0.51
CA THR A 177 -30.65 -37.31 0.31
C THR A 177 -31.85 -37.80 1.10
N VAL A 178 -31.91 -39.11 1.36
CA VAL A 178 -33.02 -39.77 2.09
C VAL A 178 -32.71 -39.90 3.59
N THR A 179 -31.44 -40.03 3.96
CA THR A 179 -30.98 -40.14 5.34
C THR A 179 -30.40 -38.81 5.78
N GLY A 180 -30.71 -38.37 7.01
CA GLY A 180 -30.19 -37.13 7.61
C GLY A 180 -28.67 -37.10 7.86
N ARG A 181 -27.92 -37.97 7.18
CA ARG A 181 -26.50 -37.79 6.91
C ARG A 181 -26.26 -37.93 5.41
N SER A 182 -25.74 -36.88 4.80
CA SER A 182 -25.52 -36.78 3.36
C SER A 182 -24.02 -36.71 3.06
N ALA A 183 -23.61 -36.96 1.81
CA ALA A 183 -22.23 -36.69 1.35
C ALA A 183 -21.80 -35.24 1.60
N CYS A 184 -22.76 -34.32 1.77
CA CYS A 184 -22.53 -32.92 2.12
C CYS A 184 -22.00 -32.72 3.55
N ASP A 185 -22.17 -33.70 4.46
CA ASP A 185 -21.56 -33.65 5.79
C ASP A 185 -20.04 -33.86 5.73
N LEU A 186 -19.52 -34.52 4.69
CA LEU A 186 -18.08 -34.64 4.44
C LEU A 186 -17.54 -33.53 3.54
N GLU A 187 -18.32 -33.04 2.57
CA GLU A 187 -17.86 -31.93 1.70
C GLU A 187 -17.96 -30.56 2.36
N GLN A 188 -18.86 -30.28 3.31
CA GLN A 188 -18.82 -29.00 4.05
C GLN A 188 -17.66 -28.92 5.05
N GLU A 189 -17.24 -30.05 5.63
CA GLU A 189 -16.00 -30.08 6.42
C GLU A 189 -14.76 -29.96 5.51
N LEU A 190 -14.76 -30.58 4.33
CA LEU A 190 -13.62 -30.53 3.40
C LEU A 190 -13.55 -29.27 2.52
N ASP A 191 -14.65 -28.56 2.26
CA ASP A 191 -14.64 -27.24 1.61
C ASP A 191 -14.08 -26.18 2.55
N MET A 192 -14.22 -26.34 3.87
CA MET A 192 -13.48 -25.50 4.83
C MET A 192 -11.96 -25.76 4.77
N PHE A 193 -11.53 -26.97 4.38
CA PHE A 193 -10.12 -27.33 4.21
C PHE A 193 -9.56 -27.03 2.80
N LEU A 194 -10.39 -27.10 1.74
CA LEU A 194 -9.97 -26.85 0.36
C LEU A 194 -10.12 -25.38 -0.07
N PHE A 195 -11.09 -24.63 0.48
CA PHE A 195 -11.06 -23.18 0.35
C PHE A 195 -9.83 -22.60 1.03
N CYS A 196 -9.35 -23.19 2.15
CA CYS A 196 -8.15 -22.68 2.80
C CYS A 196 -6.87 -23.00 2.00
N ASP A 197 -6.72 -24.14 1.31
CA ASP A 197 -5.49 -24.41 0.55
C ASP A 197 -5.51 -23.75 -0.85
N VAL A 198 -6.68 -23.58 -1.49
CA VAL A 198 -6.80 -22.83 -2.76
C VAL A 198 -6.81 -21.34 -2.51
N GLU A 199 -7.50 -20.82 -1.48
CA GLU A 199 -7.38 -19.39 -1.13
C GLU A 199 -6.00 -19.09 -0.56
N LEU A 200 -5.35 -19.94 0.24
CA LEU A 200 -3.98 -19.65 0.70
C LEU A 200 -2.96 -19.84 -0.42
N ARG A 201 -3.14 -20.75 -1.40
CA ARG A 201 -2.28 -20.81 -2.60
C ARG A 201 -2.60 -19.71 -3.60
N CYS A 202 -3.85 -19.25 -3.73
CA CYS A 202 -4.23 -18.11 -4.54
C CYS A 202 -3.85 -16.81 -3.85
N LEU A 203 -3.88 -16.70 -2.52
CA LEU A 203 -3.38 -15.55 -1.77
C LEU A 203 -1.86 -15.59 -1.74
N HIS A 204 -1.22 -16.75 -1.63
CA HIS A 204 0.24 -16.86 -1.70
C HIS A 204 0.74 -16.71 -3.14
N ALA A 205 0.00 -17.16 -4.16
CA ALA A 205 0.30 -16.90 -5.56
C ALA A 205 -0.15 -15.52 -6.03
N CYS A 206 -1.16 -14.89 -5.41
CA CYS A 206 -1.52 -13.49 -5.65
C CYS A 206 -0.65 -12.56 -4.82
N VAL A 207 -0.13 -12.96 -3.66
CA VAL A 207 0.86 -12.20 -2.89
C VAL A 207 2.24 -12.43 -3.47
N LEU A 208 2.58 -13.62 -3.98
CA LEU A 208 3.80 -13.84 -4.76
C LEU A 208 3.66 -13.26 -6.15
N ARG A 209 2.51 -13.30 -6.84
CA ARG A 209 2.33 -12.55 -8.10
C ARG A 209 2.20 -11.08 -7.83
N TYR A 210 1.56 -10.60 -6.78
CA TYR A 210 1.54 -9.18 -6.43
C TYR A 210 2.88 -8.73 -5.90
N ALA A 211 3.67 -9.57 -5.23
CA ALA A 211 5.03 -9.27 -4.81
C ALA A 211 5.99 -9.42 -5.98
N LEU A 212 5.79 -10.34 -6.93
CA LEU A 212 6.55 -10.49 -8.16
C LEU A 212 6.08 -9.52 -9.23
N ILE A 213 4.85 -9.00 -9.21
CA ILE A 213 4.31 -7.92 -10.05
C ILE A 213 4.60 -6.61 -9.36
N LYS A 214 4.64 -6.50 -8.03
CA LYS A 214 5.21 -5.33 -7.36
C LYS A 214 6.70 -5.32 -7.57
N GLU A 215 7.42 -6.42 -7.44
CA GLU A 215 8.85 -6.51 -7.67
C GLU A 215 9.15 -6.43 -9.16
N ARG A 216 8.32 -7.00 -10.05
CA ARG A 216 8.43 -6.80 -11.51
C ARG A 216 7.95 -5.43 -11.93
N ASP A 217 6.95 -4.79 -11.34
CA ASP A 217 6.54 -3.39 -11.59
C ASP A 217 7.44 -2.43 -10.84
N TYR A 218 8.19 -2.86 -9.83
CA TYR A 218 9.21 -2.08 -9.14
C TYR A 218 10.49 -2.17 -9.95
N LEU A 219 10.87 -3.37 -10.41
CA LEU A 219 11.97 -3.64 -11.35
C LEU A 219 11.66 -3.17 -12.77
N GLN A 220 10.40 -3.14 -13.20
CA GLN A 220 9.91 -2.56 -14.46
C GLN A 220 9.61 -1.08 -14.28
N ARG A 221 9.17 -0.56 -13.13
CA ARG A 221 9.33 0.88 -12.86
C ARG A 221 10.80 1.28 -12.79
N PHE A 222 11.72 0.34 -12.56
CA PHE A 222 13.17 0.55 -12.67
C PHE A 222 13.71 0.33 -14.10
N LYS A 223 13.00 -0.40 -14.98
CA LYS A 223 13.45 -0.72 -16.36
C LYS A 223 12.68 0.02 -17.48
N ASP A 224 11.38 0.24 -17.27
CA ASP A 224 10.43 1.04 -18.04
C ASP A 224 10.41 2.51 -17.56
N PHE A 225 11.05 2.84 -16.42
CA PHE A 225 11.79 4.11 -16.39
C PHE A 225 12.89 3.94 -17.43
N GLN A 226 12.65 4.44 -18.63
CA GLN A 226 13.77 5.11 -19.28
C GLN A 226 14.35 6.06 -18.24
N PRO A 227 15.65 5.98 -17.90
CA PRO A 227 16.23 6.87 -16.90
C PRO A 227 15.78 8.26 -17.29
N MET A 228 15.10 8.96 -16.38
CA MET A 228 14.54 10.28 -16.66
C MET A 228 15.69 11.24 -16.93
N ASP A 229 16.30 11.20 -18.11
CA ASP A 229 17.46 11.94 -18.63
C ASP A 229 18.71 12.12 -17.70
N SER A 230 18.69 11.73 -16.43
CA SER A 230 19.77 11.42 -15.49
C SER A 230 19.15 11.20 -14.10
N GLU A 231 19.74 10.37 -13.24
CA GLU A 231 19.28 10.20 -11.84
C GLU A 231 19.13 11.54 -11.10
N TRP A 232 19.97 12.52 -11.47
CA TRP A 232 19.89 13.90 -10.97
C TRP A 232 18.57 14.58 -11.32
N ARG A 233 18.04 14.47 -12.55
CA ARG A 233 16.74 15.09 -12.89
C ARG A 233 15.59 14.47 -12.12
N TRP A 234 15.65 13.17 -11.86
CA TRP A 234 14.68 12.51 -11.00
C TRP A 234 14.76 13.01 -9.56
N ALA A 235 15.96 13.09 -8.98
CA ALA A 235 16.16 13.68 -7.65
C ALA A 235 15.62 15.13 -7.60
N ARG A 236 15.91 15.93 -8.63
CA ARG A 236 15.50 17.34 -8.74
C ARG A 236 13.98 17.54 -8.86
N SER A 237 13.23 16.53 -9.28
CA SER A 237 11.75 16.59 -9.31
C SER A 237 11.12 16.65 -7.91
N PHE A 238 11.89 16.33 -6.86
CA PHE A 238 11.48 16.42 -5.45
C PHE A 238 11.92 17.72 -4.78
N ALA A 239 11.92 18.83 -5.54
CA ALA A 239 12.34 20.14 -5.08
C ALA A 239 11.62 20.54 -3.77
N ALA A 240 12.41 20.85 -2.75
CA ALA A 240 11.96 21.29 -1.44
C ALA A 240 12.37 22.75 -1.20
N TYR A 241 11.46 23.52 -0.60
CA TYR A 241 11.72 24.91 -0.24
C TYR A 241 12.39 24.96 1.14
N ILE A 242 13.71 25.19 1.15
CA ILE A 242 14.52 25.24 2.37
C ILE A 242 14.83 26.69 2.77
N THR A 243 14.85 26.95 4.09
CA THR A 243 15.25 28.20 4.74
C THR A 243 16.16 27.93 5.93
N MET A 244 17.09 28.84 6.21
CA MET A 244 18.05 28.74 7.33
C MET A 244 17.44 29.31 8.61
N ASP A 245 17.70 28.63 9.73
CA ASP A 245 17.11 28.96 11.03
C ASP A 245 17.97 29.96 11.84
N PRO A 246 17.49 31.19 12.06
CA PRO A 246 18.20 32.21 12.86
C PRO A 246 18.40 31.82 14.34
N ASP A 247 17.63 30.86 14.86
CA ASP A 247 17.83 30.39 16.24
C ASP A 247 19.05 29.46 16.37
N THR A 248 19.50 28.89 15.25
CA THR A 248 20.64 27.96 15.22
C THR A 248 21.94 28.60 14.73
N VAL A 249 21.84 29.71 13.99
CA VAL A 249 22.97 30.36 13.32
C VAL A 249 24.06 30.80 14.30
N ASN A 250 25.31 30.49 13.94
CA ASN A 250 26.47 30.96 14.68
C ASN A 250 26.62 32.50 14.62
N PRO A 251 27.06 33.18 15.70
CA PRO A 251 27.26 34.63 15.70
C PRO A 251 28.16 35.19 14.58
N ARG A 252 29.11 34.40 14.07
CA ARG A 252 29.97 34.77 12.93
C ARG A 252 29.30 34.66 11.58
N LEU A 253 28.04 34.24 11.49
CA LEU A 253 27.32 34.05 10.25
C LEU A 253 26.13 34.99 10.15
N ALA A 254 26.10 35.86 9.14
CA ALA A 254 24.96 36.71 8.85
C ALA A 254 24.01 36.04 7.85
N LEU A 255 22.73 35.93 8.20
CA LEU A 255 21.67 35.44 7.31
C LEU A 255 21.09 36.59 6.49
N SER A 256 20.70 36.30 5.24
CA SER A 256 19.84 37.21 4.49
C SER A 256 18.45 37.33 5.11
N GLU A 257 17.75 38.43 4.81
CA GLU A 257 16.39 38.69 5.31
C GLU A 257 15.40 37.55 4.97
N ASN A 258 15.54 36.97 3.78
CA ASN A 258 14.71 35.84 3.35
C ASN A 258 15.18 34.47 3.88
N GLY A 259 16.26 34.40 4.67
CA GLY A 259 16.81 33.16 5.23
C GLY A 259 17.34 32.18 4.18
N ARG A 260 17.66 32.65 2.97
CA ARG A 260 18.07 31.80 1.83
C ARG A 260 19.56 31.90 1.50
N SER A 261 20.29 32.80 2.15
CA SER A 261 21.75 32.85 2.07
C SER A 261 22.38 33.14 3.42
N VAL A 262 23.64 32.72 3.54
CA VAL A 262 24.47 32.98 4.71
C VAL A 262 25.88 33.34 4.28
N ILE A 263 26.51 34.27 5.00
CA ILE A 263 27.89 34.72 4.77
C ILE A 263 28.66 34.78 6.09
N LEU A 264 29.95 34.48 6.03
CA LEU A 264 30.87 34.64 7.14
C LEU A 264 31.22 36.11 7.37
N LEU A 265 31.13 36.53 8.63
CA LEU A 265 31.66 37.78 9.15
C LEU A 265 33.14 37.57 9.53
N GLU A 266 34.04 38.26 8.82
CA GLU A 266 35.49 38.07 8.95
C GLU A 266 36.01 38.50 10.32
N ASP A 267 35.73 39.75 10.69
CA ASP A 267 36.27 40.42 11.88
C ASP A 267 35.17 40.87 12.86
N SER A 268 33.98 40.27 12.78
CA SER A 268 32.87 40.61 13.66
C SER A 268 31.99 39.41 14.00
N GLU A 269 31.26 39.56 15.09
CA GLU A 269 30.23 38.63 15.54
C GLU A 269 28.97 39.44 15.85
N GLN A 270 27.82 38.86 15.53
CA GLN A 270 26.54 39.42 15.95
C GLN A 270 26.37 39.24 17.46
N ASP A 271 25.73 40.21 18.11
CA ASP A 271 25.34 40.10 19.50
C ASP A 271 24.12 39.19 19.63
N LEU A 272 24.36 37.88 19.70
CA LEU A 272 23.35 36.83 19.82
C LEU A 272 23.55 36.03 21.10
N PRO A 273 22.49 35.74 21.87
CA PRO A 273 22.61 34.95 23.10
C PRO A 273 23.02 33.50 22.79
N ASP A 274 23.90 32.95 23.62
CA ASP A 274 24.33 31.54 23.54
C ASP A 274 23.22 30.61 24.09
N THR A 275 22.25 30.26 23.25
CA THR A 275 21.17 29.32 23.58
C THR A 275 21.60 27.89 23.24
N PRO A 276 21.03 26.83 23.86
CA PRO A 276 21.37 25.44 23.53
C PRO A 276 21.20 25.11 22.03
N ALA A 277 20.26 25.75 21.34
CA ALA A 277 20.00 25.55 19.92
C ALA A 277 21.05 26.20 19.00
N ARG A 278 21.85 27.16 19.50
CA ARG A 278 22.80 27.94 18.69
C ARG A 278 24.15 27.27 18.53
N TYR A 279 24.71 27.29 17.33
CA TYR A 279 26.13 26.97 17.15
C TYR A 279 27.02 28.03 17.77
N ASN A 280 27.96 27.65 18.65
CA ASN A 280 28.81 28.65 19.33
C ASN A 280 30.22 28.80 18.75
N ARG A 281 30.85 27.74 18.25
CA ARG A 281 32.24 27.79 17.73
C ARG A 281 32.38 27.48 16.25
N SER A 282 31.54 26.60 15.70
CA SER A 282 31.55 26.28 14.27
C SER A 282 30.63 27.30 13.56
N PRO A 283 31.10 28.02 12.52
CA PRO A 283 30.29 28.88 11.66
C PRO A 283 29.33 28.02 10.82
N CYS A 284 28.26 27.59 11.47
CA CYS A 284 27.24 26.68 10.94
C CYS A 284 25.83 27.20 11.25
N VAL A 285 24.87 26.70 10.49
CA VAL A 285 23.44 26.95 10.65
C VAL A 285 22.65 25.73 10.15
N LEU A 286 21.51 25.45 10.80
CA LEU A 286 20.57 24.41 10.35
C LEU A 286 19.44 25.02 9.53
N GLY A 287 18.78 24.19 8.73
CA GLY A 287 17.52 24.52 8.11
C GLY A 287 16.37 24.51 9.11
N ARG A 288 15.31 25.25 8.80
CA ARG A 288 14.08 25.31 9.61
C ARG A 288 13.16 24.11 9.34
N GLU A 289 13.25 23.54 8.15
CA GLU A 289 12.39 22.46 7.69
C GLU A 289 12.77 21.13 8.33
N ARG A 290 11.82 20.56 9.10
CA ARG A 290 11.93 19.27 9.78
C ARG A 290 11.56 18.12 8.84
N LEU A 291 12.55 17.46 8.27
CA LEU A 291 12.37 16.38 7.30
C LEU A 291 12.23 15.03 8.03
N THR A 292 11.06 14.39 7.89
CA THR A 292 10.68 13.18 8.68
C THR A 292 10.19 11.99 7.83
N SER A 293 9.98 12.19 6.53
CA SER A 293 9.53 11.16 5.58
C SER A 293 9.65 11.67 4.15
N GLY A 294 9.55 10.79 3.15
CA GLY A 294 9.51 11.16 1.74
C GLY A 294 10.87 11.53 1.14
N ARG A 295 10.82 12.28 0.04
CA ARG A 295 12.00 12.67 -0.76
C ARG A 295 12.06 14.18 -0.90
N HIS A 296 13.25 14.73 -0.71
CA HIS A 296 13.49 16.17 -0.68
C HIS A 296 14.77 16.53 -1.42
N TYR A 297 14.74 17.56 -2.23
CA TYR A 297 15.89 18.03 -3.00
C TYR A 297 16.07 19.55 -2.92
N TRP A 298 17.29 20.04 -2.71
CA TRP A 298 17.61 21.46 -2.80
C TRP A 298 19.02 21.67 -3.37
N GLU A 299 19.28 22.86 -3.92
CA GLU A 299 20.59 23.21 -4.48
C GLU A 299 21.20 24.39 -3.73
N VAL A 300 22.50 24.30 -3.48
CA VAL A 300 23.28 25.32 -2.76
C VAL A 300 24.41 25.77 -3.65
N GLU A 301 24.51 27.06 -3.94
CA GLU A 301 25.73 27.67 -4.49
C GLU A 301 26.78 27.73 -3.39
N VAL A 302 27.99 27.29 -3.74
CA VAL A 302 29.06 27.07 -2.77
C VAL A 302 30.26 27.98 -3.02
N GLY A 303 31.03 28.22 -1.96
CA GLY A 303 32.29 28.95 -2.03
C GLY A 303 33.43 28.18 -2.69
N THR A 304 34.61 28.77 -2.66
CA THR A 304 35.84 28.25 -3.27
C THR A 304 36.90 27.82 -2.26
N VAL A 305 36.77 28.19 -0.97
CA VAL A 305 37.79 27.92 0.04
C VAL A 305 37.36 26.85 1.03
N TRP A 306 36.25 27.06 1.73
CA TRP A 306 35.77 26.11 2.74
C TRP A 306 34.26 26.20 2.94
N TRP A 307 33.58 25.10 2.65
CA TRP A 307 32.16 24.95 2.89
C TRP A 307 31.81 23.50 3.23
N GLU A 308 30.72 23.31 3.96
CA GLU A 308 30.15 22.02 4.30
C GLU A 308 28.64 22.10 4.14
N LEU A 309 28.02 21.07 3.58
CA LEU A 309 26.57 21.02 3.40
C LEU A 309 26.05 19.58 3.45
N GLY A 310 24.82 19.41 3.91
CA GLY A 310 24.18 18.10 4.00
C GLY A 310 22.93 18.12 4.88
N VAL A 311 22.76 17.06 5.66
CA VAL A 311 21.70 16.94 6.66
C VAL A 311 22.27 16.47 7.99
N CYS A 312 21.69 16.92 9.08
CA CYS A 312 22.00 16.47 10.43
C CYS A 312 20.73 16.13 11.19
N ASP A 313 20.85 15.22 12.15
CA ASP A 313 19.85 14.98 13.17
C ASP A 313 19.54 16.27 13.94
N GLU A 314 18.28 16.43 14.35
CA GLU A 314 17.87 17.58 15.14
C GLU A 314 18.65 17.72 16.46
N SER A 315 19.03 16.61 17.10
CA SER A 315 19.78 16.61 18.36
C SER A 315 21.30 16.73 18.19
N VAL A 316 21.79 17.00 16.97
CA VAL A 316 23.22 17.20 16.68
C VAL A 316 23.87 18.15 17.69
N ASN A 317 25.07 17.81 18.16
CA ASN A 317 25.82 18.68 19.07
C ASN A 317 26.23 19.98 18.36
N ARG A 318 25.74 21.11 18.89
CA ARG A 318 25.99 22.46 18.34
C ARG A 318 27.08 23.21 19.11
N LYS A 319 27.68 22.57 20.12
CA LYS A 319 28.66 23.20 21.02
C LYS A 319 30.07 22.69 20.74
N GLY A 320 31.02 23.63 20.70
CA GLY A 320 32.42 23.33 20.40
C GLY A 320 32.69 23.15 18.91
N ARG A 321 33.88 22.65 18.59
CA ARG A 321 34.28 22.32 17.22
C ARG A 321 34.25 20.81 17.06
N SER A 322 33.45 20.35 16.11
CA SER A 322 33.39 18.94 15.71
C SER A 322 33.11 18.87 14.23
N ALA A 323 33.85 18.02 13.51
CA ALA A 323 33.50 17.69 12.14
C ALA A 323 32.19 16.88 12.12
N PRO A 324 31.37 17.02 11.07
CA PRO A 324 30.20 16.16 10.88
C PRO A 324 30.66 14.72 10.65
N SER A 325 29.85 13.76 11.07
CA SER A 325 29.96 12.36 10.65
C SER A 325 28.67 11.59 10.95
N PRO A 326 28.39 10.45 10.30
CA PRO A 326 27.19 9.67 10.56
C PRO A 326 27.04 9.25 12.02
N GLU A 327 28.13 8.96 12.72
CA GLU A 327 28.12 8.60 14.15
C GLU A 327 27.68 9.75 15.05
N ARG A 328 27.84 10.98 14.56
CA ARG A 328 27.38 12.22 15.21
C ARG A 328 26.04 12.69 14.64
N GLY A 329 25.38 11.86 13.85
CA GLY A 329 24.08 12.15 13.24
C GLY A 329 24.15 13.12 12.07
N CYS A 330 25.27 13.26 11.36
CA CYS A 330 25.39 14.16 10.21
C CYS A 330 25.90 13.44 8.96
N TRP A 331 25.23 13.70 7.83
CA TRP A 331 25.62 13.23 6.50
C TRP A 331 25.89 14.44 5.64
N ALA A 332 27.18 14.77 5.48
CA ALA A 332 27.61 15.98 4.81
C ALA A 332 28.81 15.75 3.88
N VAL A 333 28.93 16.62 2.88
CA VAL A 333 30.11 16.76 2.05
C VAL A 333 30.65 18.18 2.19
N GLY A 334 31.93 18.39 1.89
CA GLY A 334 32.53 19.70 1.97
C GLY A 334 33.81 19.85 1.18
N LEU A 335 34.23 21.10 1.04
CA LEU A 335 35.53 21.51 0.57
C LEU A 335 36.33 22.07 1.74
N LEU A 336 37.58 21.68 1.85
CA LEU A 336 38.55 22.21 2.82
C LEU A 336 39.78 22.73 2.08
N ASN A 337 40.38 23.81 2.61
CA ASN A 337 41.61 24.42 2.10
C ASN A 337 41.60 24.74 0.59
N GLY A 338 40.42 24.96 0.01
CA GLY A 338 40.20 25.30 -1.40
C GLY A 338 40.45 24.19 -2.43
N LYS A 339 40.81 22.98 -2.00
CA LYS A 339 41.12 21.86 -2.92
C LYS A 339 40.75 20.47 -2.42
N ASP A 340 40.63 20.28 -1.11
CA ASP A 340 40.42 18.98 -0.49
C ASP A 340 38.92 18.74 -0.36
N TYR A 341 38.33 18.00 -1.30
CA TYR A 341 36.91 17.65 -1.24
C TYR A 341 36.72 16.37 -0.45
N HIS A 342 35.76 16.37 0.47
CA HIS A 342 35.51 15.25 1.37
C HIS A 342 34.03 14.92 1.47
N ALA A 343 33.72 13.63 1.53
CA ALA A 343 32.51 13.14 2.18
C ALA A 343 32.87 12.73 3.62
N PHE A 344 32.17 13.33 4.58
CA PHE A 344 32.44 13.12 6.00
C PHE A 344 31.84 11.81 6.51
N THR A 345 32.33 10.68 6.00
CA THR A 345 32.02 9.33 6.48
C THR A 345 32.82 9.00 7.75
N SER A 346 32.58 7.84 8.37
CA SER A 346 33.32 7.35 9.55
C SER A 346 34.84 7.43 9.38
N ARG A 347 35.31 7.15 8.16
CA ARG A 347 36.67 7.41 7.70
C ARG A 347 36.56 8.33 6.50
N SER A 348 36.69 9.64 6.75
CA SER A 348 36.56 10.71 5.77
C SER A 348 37.05 10.28 4.38
N THR A 349 36.13 10.25 3.43
CA THR A 349 36.38 9.78 2.07
C THR A 349 36.78 10.98 1.22
N HIS A 350 38.00 10.97 0.67
CA HIS A 350 38.43 12.00 -0.27
C HIS A 350 37.68 11.87 -1.60
N LEU A 351 37.24 13.00 -2.16
CA LEU A 351 36.52 13.09 -3.42
C LEU A 351 37.39 13.81 -4.45
N THR A 352 37.30 13.38 -5.71
CA THR A 352 38.07 13.98 -6.81
C THR A 352 37.11 14.39 -7.93
N PRO A 353 36.44 15.56 -7.81
CA PRO A 353 35.55 16.04 -8.85
C PRO A 353 36.33 16.41 -10.12
N LYS A 354 35.69 16.24 -11.29
CA LYS A 354 36.30 16.56 -12.60
C LYS A 354 36.62 18.04 -12.76
N ALA A 355 35.79 18.89 -12.16
CA ALA A 355 35.94 20.33 -12.10
C ALA A 355 35.42 20.83 -10.74
N PRO A 356 35.88 22.01 -10.25
CA PRO A 356 35.33 22.60 -9.03
C PRO A 356 33.82 22.90 -9.18
N PRO A 357 32.96 22.31 -8.34
CA PRO A 357 31.52 22.54 -8.41
C PRO A 357 31.19 23.97 -7.97
N LYS A 358 30.30 24.64 -8.71
CA LYS A 358 29.76 25.96 -8.31
C LYS A 358 28.49 25.84 -7.46
N ALA A 359 27.79 24.72 -7.61
CA ALA A 359 26.60 24.40 -6.84
C ALA A 359 26.50 22.89 -6.62
N ILE A 360 26.05 22.51 -5.43
CA ILE A 360 25.80 21.13 -5.05
C ILE A 360 24.30 20.95 -4.78
N GLY A 361 23.71 19.94 -5.40
CA GLY A 361 22.37 19.45 -5.10
C GLY A 361 22.43 18.45 -3.96
N VAL A 362 21.57 18.61 -2.97
CA VAL A 362 21.40 17.66 -1.85
C VAL A 362 20.07 16.96 -2.05
N PHE A 363 20.10 15.63 -2.09
CA PHE A 363 18.93 14.77 -2.21
C PHE A 363 18.83 13.87 -0.97
N LEU A 364 17.75 14.04 -0.21
CA LEU A 364 17.38 13.17 0.89
C LEU A 364 16.25 12.25 0.42
N ASP A 365 16.51 10.95 0.37
CA ASP A 365 15.50 9.91 0.26
C ASP A 365 15.31 9.29 1.64
N TYR A 366 14.37 9.84 2.41
CA TYR A 366 14.13 9.40 3.78
C TYR A 366 13.60 7.96 3.81
N ASP A 367 12.69 7.64 2.88
CA ASP A 367 12.05 6.33 2.79
C ASP A 367 13.06 5.22 2.41
N ALA A 368 14.07 5.55 1.60
CA ALA A 368 15.16 4.65 1.24
C ALA A 368 16.42 4.81 2.13
N GLU A 369 16.34 5.62 3.19
CA GLU A 369 17.43 5.86 4.14
C GLU A 369 18.76 6.26 3.47
N ARG A 370 18.70 7.17 2.50
CA ARG A 370 19.86 7.54 1.66
C ARG A 370 19.97 9.05 1.45
N VAL A 371 21.21 9.55 1.55
CA VAL A 371 21.57 10.93 1.18
C VAL A 371 22.53 10.92 0.01
N THR A 372 22.17 11.62 -1.06
CA THR A 372 22.96 11.73 -2.29
C THR A 372 23.22 13.19 -2.63
N PHE A 373 24.43 13.47 -3.08
CA PHE A 373 24.91 14.78 -3.49
C PHE A 373 25.18 14.76 -4.99
N TYR A 374 24.84 15.85 -5.67
CA TYR A 374 24.99 16.00 -7.12
C TYR A 374 25.78 17.27 -7.45
N ASP A 375 26.68 17.18 -8.43
CA ASP A 375 27.22 18.36 -9.09
C ASP A 375 26.15 18.88 -10.05
N VAL A 376 25.59 20.04 -9.74
CA VAL A 376 24.46 20.63 -10.50
C VAL A 376 24.88 20.98 -11.92
N LYS A 377 26.12 21.43 -12.12
CA LYS A 377 26.63 21.86 -13.42
C LYS A 377 26.89 20.65 -14.32
N GLU A 378 27.59 19.65 -13.78
CA GLU A 378 27.92 18.41 -14.51
C GLU A 378 26.72 17.43 -14.57
N LYS A 379 25.62 17.74 -13.85
CA LYS A 379 24.38 16.94 -13.77
C LYS A 379 24.66 15.48 -13.40
N SER A 380 25.63 15.26 -12.52
CA SER A 380 26.16 13.95 -12.17
C SER A 380 26.29 13.78 -10.66
N GLN A 381 26.29 12.53 -10.20
CA GLN A 381 26.44 12.23 -8.78
C GLN A 381 27.83 12.66 -8.28
N PHE A 382 27.83 13.49 -7.24
CA PHE A 382 29.02 13.93 -6.54
C PHE A 382 29.45 12.92 -5.47
N PHE A 383 28.50 12.46 -4.65
CA PHE A 383 28.71 11.41 -3.65
C PHE A 383 27.36 10.82 -3.19
N SER A 384 27.32 9.58 -2.75
CA SER A 384 26.14 8.99 -2.10
C SER A 384 26.57 8.26 -0.84
N PHE A 385 25.91 8.55 0.28
CA PHE A 385 26.17 7.83 1.52
C PHE A 385 25.60 6.41 1.45
N PRO A 386 26.28 5.41 2.02
CA PRO A 386 25.68 4.11 2.26
C PRO A 386 24.38 4.26 3.05
N SER A 387 23.42 3.37 2.80
CA SER A 387 22.15 3.38 3.52
C SER A 387 22.39 3.27 5.02
N ALA A 388 21.75 4.15 5.78
CA ALA A 388 21.95 4.29 7.22
C ALA A 388 20.62 4.62 7.89
N HIS A 389 20.36 3.99 9.04
CA HIS A 389 19.12 4.24 9.76
C HIS A 389 19.04 5.71 10.20
N PHE A 390 18.04 6.42 9.69
CA PHE A 390 17.86 7.82 10.04
C PHE A 390 17.16 7.96 11.39
N PRO A 391 17.59 8.92 12.22
CA PRO A 391 16.88 9.31 13.43
C PRO A 391 15.57 10.01 13.06
N HIS A 392 14.72 10.28 14.05
CA HIS A 392 13.34 10.72 13.81
C HIS A 392 13.19 11.99 12.93
N ILE A 393 14.10 12.96 13.02
CA ILE A 393 14.01 14.24 12.31
C ILE A 393 15.39 14.63 11.77
N LEU A 394 15.47 14.89 10.47
CA LEU A 394 16.64 15.46 9.82
C LEU A 394 16.41 16.94 9.45
N LEU A 395 17.43 17.75 9.67
CA LEU A 395 17.48 19.17 9.33
C LEU A 395 18.57 19.40 8.28
N PRO A 396 18.34 20.26 7.27
CA PRO A 396 19.40 20.73 6.39
C PRO A 396 20.57 21.33 7.19
N TYR A 397 21.80 21.11 6.75
CA TYR A 397 23.01 21.54 7.44
C TYR A 397 23.90 22.35 6.50
N PHE A 398 24.40 23.50 6.97
CA PHE A 398 25.23 24.41 6.21
C PHE A 398 26.33 25.01 7.09
N CYS A 399 27.58 24.99 6.62
CA CYS A 399 28.69 25.71 7.25
C CYS A 399 29.58 26.36 6.20
N THR A 400 30.12 27.53 6.51
CA THR A 400 31.10 28.20 5.66
C THR A 400 32.17 28.86 6.50
N TYR A 401 33.43 28.64 6.11
CA TYR A 401 34.57 29.41 6.59
C TYR A 401 35.16 30.26 5.46
N ASP A 402 34.44 30.35 4.33
CA ASP A 402 34.85 31.09 3.16
C ASP A 402 34.47 32.56 3.31
N SER A 403 35.49 33.40 3.25
CA SER A 403 35.40 34.82 3.56
C SER A 403 34.92 35.57 2.31
N GLY A 404 33.92 36.44 2.46
CA GLY A 404 33.33 37.17 1.32
C GLY A 404 32.54 36.31 0.32
N LYS A 405 32.24 35.04 0.63
CA LYS A 405 31.43 34.14 -0.21
C LYS A 405 30.17 33.69 0.53
N HIS A 406 29.04 33.78 -0.16
CA HIS A 406 27.77 33.28 0.36
C HIS A 406 27.62 31.78 0.10
N LEU A 407 26.99 31.07 1.03
CA LEU A 407 26.20 29.90 0.67
C LEU A 407 24.80 30.38 0.31
N LEU A 408 24.32 30.06 -0.89
CA LEU A 408 23.04 30.55 -1.40
C LEU A 408 22.16 29.37 -1.84
N LEU A 409 20.96 29.27 -1.25
CA LEU A 409 19.94 28.32 -1.68
C LEU A 409 19.30 28.80 -2.99
N ARG A 410 19.54 28.03 -4.06
CA ARG A 410 19.02 28.37 -5.40
C ARG A 410 17.50 28.24 -5.44
N PRO A 411 16.78 29.15 -6.12
CA PRO A 411 15.40 28.92 -6.46
C PRO A 411 15.33 27.78 -7.48
N LEU A 412 14.59 26.72 -7.15
CA LEU A 412 14.30 25.64 -8.09
C LEU A 412 13.00 26.00 -8.82
N THR A 413 13.13 26.52 -10.03
CA THR A 413 11.99 26.75 -10.93
C THR A 413 11.66 25.46 -11.68
N ALA A 414 10.38 25.24 -12.00
CA ALA A 414 9.90 24.03 -12.67
C ALA A 414 10.36 23.89 -14.16
N GLN A 415 11.33 24.68 -14.63
CA GLN A 415 11.60 24.87 -16.07
C GLN A 415 13.08 24.88 -16.50
N ASP A 416 14.02 24.48 -15.64
CA ASP A 416 15.46 24.45 -15.97
C ASP A 416 16.01 23.05 -16.27
#